data_AF-A0A9Q0TR41-F1
#
_entry.id   AF-A0A9Q0TR41-F1
#
_cell.length_a   1.000
_cell.length_b   1.000
_cell.length_c   1.000
_cell.angle_alpha   90.00
_cell.angle_beta   90.00
_cell.angle_gamma   90.00
#
_symmetry.space_group_name_H-M   'P 1'
#
loop_
_entity.id
_entity.type
_entity.pdbx_description
1 polymer ?
#
loop_
_entity_poly.entity_id
_entity_poly.type
_entity_poly.pdbx_seq_one_letter_code
_entity_poly.pdbx_strand_id
1 'polypeptide(L)'
;MLQCPADITLRDLLKPQGDCTQFFLSAILHFCLHKDSKMNELRPVGEELTLLDEQRRGLEDKISQVDGKIKELRQKIADLNNHQISLRASYRKLKERSSEMDGEVRMLKVGCVLFVNFGE
;
A
#
# COMPACT_ATOMS: atom_id res chain seq x y z
N MET A 1 -27.32 35.09 -8.89
CA MET A 1 -27.02 35.29 -10.32
C MET A 1 -26.65 36.75 -10.52
N LEU A 2 -25.48 37.06 -11.09
CA LEU A 2 -25.12 38.43 -11.46
C LEU A 2 -26.02 38.84 -12.64
N GLN A 3 -26.99 39.73 -12.40
CA GLN A 3 -27.76 40.35 -13.48
C GLN A 3 -26.88 41.43 -14.11
N CYS A 4 -26.55 41.26 -15.39
CA CYS A 4 -25.87 42.31 -16.14
C CYS A 4 -26.90 43.39 -16.52
N PRO A 5 -26.67 44.67 -16.21
CA PRO A 5 -27.59 45.75 -16.57
C PRO A 5 -27.71 45.97 -18.09
N ALA A 6 -26.79 45.44 -18.89
CA ALA A 6 -26.73 45.59 -20.34
C ALA A 6 -26.23 44.30 -21.01
N ASP A 7 -26.88 43.87 -22.09
CA ASP A 7 -26.46 42.72 -22.88
C ASP A 7 -25.40 43.14 -23.91
N ILE A 8 -24.33 42.35 -24.04
CA ILE A 8 -23.40 42.48 -25.16
C ILE A 8 -24.09 41.97 -26.42
N THR A 9 -24.15 42.80 -27.45
CA THR A 9 -24.69 42.46 -28.77
C THR A 9 -23.59 42.41 -29.83
N LEU A 10 -23.89 41.79 -30.97
CA LEU A 10 -22.97 41.76 -32.11
C LEU A 10 -22.62 43.17 -32.62
N ARG A 11 -23.51 44.14 -32.45
CA ARG A 11 -23.27 45.55 -32.81
C ARG A 11 -22.17 46.16 -31.97
N ASP A 12 -22.07 45.82 -30.69
CA ASP A 12 -21.04 46.33 -29.79
C ASP A 12 -19.64 45.86 -30.20
N LEU A 13 -19.56 44.70 -30.88
CA LEU A 13 -18.33 44.15 -31.43
C LEU A 13 -17.98 44.71 -32.83
N LEU A 14 -19.00 44.96 -33.67
CA LEU A 14 -18.81 45.41 -35.06
C LEU A 14 -18.72 46.93 -35.21
N LYS A 15 -19.42 47.71 -34.38
CA LYS A 15 -19.41 49.18 -34.40
C LYS A 15 -19.49 49.74 -32.97
N PRO A 16 -18.36 49.73 -32.24
CA PRO A 16 -18.32 50.10 -30.83
C PRO A 16 -18.82 51.53 -30.61
N GLN A 17 -19.72 51.71 -29.64
CA GLN A 17 -20.12 53.03 -29.15
C GLN A 17 -19.26 53.38 -27.93
N GLY A 18 -18.82 54.64 -27.80
CA GLY A 18 -17.91 55.07 -26.73
C GLY A 18 -18.41 54.69 -25.33
N ASP A 19 -19.67 55.02 -25.03
CA ASP A 19 -20.27 54.80 -23.71
C ASP A 19 -20.46 53.31 -23.39
N CYS A 20 -20.98 52.52 -24.34
CA CYS A 20 -21.13 51.06 -24.16
C CYS A 20 -19.78 50.37 -24.01
N THR A 21 -18.79 50.74 -24.82
CA THR A 21 -17.44 50.16 -24.77
C THR A 21 -16.78 50.48 -23.44
N GLN A 22 -16.90 51.72 -22.96
CA GLN A 22 -16.40 52.13 -21.66
C GLN A 22 -17.04 51.32 -20.53
N PHE A 23 -18.36 51.10 -20.58
CA PHE A 23 -19.06 50.28 -19.59
C PHE A 23 -18.50 48.85 -19.54
N PHE A 24 -18.44 48.16 -20.68
CA PHE A 24 -17.96 46.77 -20.73
C PHE A 24 -16.48 46.64 -20.34
N LEU A 25 -15.62 47.54 -20.82
CA LEU A 25 -14.21 47.55 -20.43
C LEU A 25 -14.03 47.82 -18.94
N SER A 26 -14.83 48.71 -18.35
CA SER A 26 -14.81 48.97 -16.90
C SER A 26 -15.23 47.74 -16.10
N ALA A 27 -16.28 47.04 -16.55
CA ALA A 27 -16.73 45.81 -15.91
C ALA A 27 -15.67 44.69 -16.01
N ILE A 28 -15.03 44.53 -17.18
CA ILE A 28 -13.93 43.57 -17.38
C ILE A 28 -12.75 43.91 -16.48
N LEU A 29 -12.33 45.18 -16.44
CA LEU A 29 -11.24 45.63 -15.59
C LEU A 29 -11.53 45.34 -14.11
N HIS A 30 -12.75 45.66 -13.65
CA HIS A 30 -13.16 45.41 -12.27
C HIS A 30 -13.15 43.91 -11.94
N PHE A 31 -13.62 43.06 -12.86
CA PHE A 31 -13.55 41.61 -12.71
C PHE A 31 -12.10 41.13 -12.62
N CYS A 32 -11.21 41.59 -13.52
CA CYS A 32 -9.80 41.20 -13.52
C CYS A 32 -9.10 41.57 -12.20
N LEU A 33 -9.31 42.80 -11.72
CA LEU A 33 -8.74 43.26 -10.45
C LEU A 33 -9.29 42.46 -9.26
N HIS A 34 -10.59 42.19 -9.23
CA HIS A 34 -11.20 41.38 -8.19
C HIS A 34 -10.66 39.94 -8.20
N LYS A 35 -10.60 39.32 -9.38
CA LYS A 35 -10.04 37.99 -9.58
C LYS A 35 -8.60 37.95 -9.08
N ASP A 36 -7.76 38.91 -9.43
CA ASP A 36 -6.36 38.92 -9.01
C ASP A 36 -6.22 39.08 -7.48
N SER A 37 -7.02 39.94 -6.85
CA SER A 37 -7.10 40.02 -5.38
C SER A 37 -7.47 38.68 -4.77
N LYS A 38 -8.51 38.02 -5.29
CA LYS A 38 -8.95 36.71 -4.79
C LYS A 38 -7.95 35.59 -5.04
N MET A 39 -7.27 35.59 -6.18
CA MET A 39 -6.20 34.63 -6.45
C MET A 39 -5.01 34.83 -5.51
N ASN A 40 -4.70 36.07 -5.13
CA ASN A 40 -3.66 36.35 -4.14
C ASN A 40 -4.06 35.89 -2.73
N GLU A 41 -5.32 36.08 -2.34
CA GLU A 41 -5.85 35.55 -1.09
C GLU A 41 -5.83 34.00 -1.05
N LEU A 42 -6.08 33.34 -2.19
CA LEU A 42 -6.11 31.88 -2.30
C LEU A 42 -4.74 31.23 -2.51
N ARG A 43 -3.72 32.00 -2.90
CA ARG A 43 -2.36 31.51 -3.12
C ARG A 43 -1.82 30.61 -1.99
N PRO A 44 -1.88 31.01 -0.70
CA PRO A 44 -1.37 30.16 0.38
C PRO A 44 -2.09 28.81 0.48
N VAL A 45 -3.39 28.77 0.17
CA VAL A 45 -4.16 27.50 0.14
C VAL A 45 -3.67 26.62 -1.00
N GLY A 46 -3.37 27.19 -2.17
CA GLY A 46 -2.79 26.45 -3.29
C GLY A 46 -1.40 25.87 -2.98
N GLU A 47 -0.57 26.65 -2.28
CA GLU A 47 0.75 26.21 -1.82
C GLU A 47 0.64 25.09 -0.78
N GLU A 48 -0.28 25.22 0.19
CA GLU A 48 -0.56 24.19 1.19
C GLU A 48 -1.07 22.90 0.55
N LEU A 49 -2.00 22.99 -0.41
CA LEU A 49 -2.50 21.82 -1.16
C LEU A 49 -1.37 21.12 -1.90
N THR A 50 -0.43 21.87 -2.49
CA THR A 50 0.73 21.30 -3.18
C THR A 50 1.64 20.54 -2.21
N LEU A 51 1.89 21.11 -1.02
CA LEU A 51 2.70 20.45 0.02
C LEU A 51 2.02 19.18 0.53
N LEU A 52 0.71 19.23 0.77
CA LEU A 52 -0.08 18.08 1.23
C LEU A 52 -0.09 16.95 0.17
N ASP A 53 -0.16 17.29 -1.12
CA ASP A 53 -0.10 16.30 -2.19
C ASP A 53 1.24 15.56 -2.22
N GLU A 54 2.35 16.28 -2.06
CA GLU A 54 3.70 15.71 -1.98
C GLU A 54 3.86 14.82 -0.74
N GLN A 55 3.35 15.27 0.41
CA GLN A 55 3.34 14.46 1.64
C GLN A 55 2.52 13.18 1.47
N ARG A 56 1.35 13.27 0.82
CA ARG A 56 0.49 12.11 0.52
C ARG A 56 1.24 11.11 -0.35
N ARG A 57 1.87 11.56 -1.43
CA ARG A 57 2.70 10.70 -2.32
C ARG A 57 3.82 10.01 -1.54
N GLY A 58 4.55 10.74 -0.70
CA GLY A 58 5.61 10.16 0.13
C GLY A 58 5.09 9.13 1.13
N LEU A 59 3.85 9.25 1.62
CA LEU A 59 3.21 8.24 2.47
C LEU A 59 2.76 7.02 1.65
N GLU A 60 2.20 7.21 0.46
CA GLU A 60 1.81 6.13 -0.46
C GLU A 60 3.02 5.24 -0.84
N ASP A 61 4.19 5.84 -1.08
CA ASP A 61 5.43 5.12 -1.34
C ASP A 61 5.88 4.29 -0.12
N LYS A 62 5.80 4.86 1.08
CA LYS A 62 6.13 4.14 2.33
C LYS A 62 5.18 2.98 2.59
N ILE A 63 3.88 3.17 2.36
CA ILE A 63 2.88 2.10 2.47
C ILE A 63 3.22 0.97 1.50
N SER A 64 3.51 1.30 0.24
CA SER A 64 3.88 0.32 -0.79
C SER A 64 5.14 -0.48 -0.40
N GLN A 65 6.15 0.19 0.18
CA GLN A 65 7.35 -0.49 0.67
C GLN A 65 7.03 -1.46 1.84
N VAL A 66 6.21 -1.03 2.79
CA VAL A 66 5.82 -1.87 3.94
C VAL A 66 5.00 -3.07 3.48
N ASP A 67 4.06 -2.88 2.55
CA ASP A 67 3.27 -3.97 1.96
C ASP A 67 4.15 -4.99 1.24
N GLY A 68 5.19 -4.54 0.54
CA GLY A 68 6.21 -5.41 -0.05
C GLY A 68 6.89 -6.29 1.01
N LYS A 69 7.40 -5.67 2.08
CA LYS A 69 8.04 -6.40 3.20
C LYS A 69 7.09 -7.37 3.89
N ILE A 70 5.82 -7.00 4.07
CA ILE A 70 4.81 -7.89 4.65
C ILE A 70 4.60 -9.13 3.76
N LYS A 71 4.54 -8.97 2.44
CA LYS A 71 4.42 -10.10 1.50
C LYS A 71 5.62 -11.03 1.58
N GLU A 72 6.84 -10.49 1.59
CA GLU A 72 8.07 -11.28 1.73
C GLU A 72 8.11 -12.06 3.04
N LEU A 73 7.76 -11.41 4.16
CA LEU A 73 7.72 -12.07 5.47
C LEU A 73 6.66 -13.17 5.52
N ARG A 74 5.48 -12.96 4.92
CA ARG A 74 4.44 -13.99 4.81
C ARG A 74 4.93 -15.21 4.03
N GLN A 75 5.63 -14.99 2.92
CA GLN A 75 6.20 -16.09 2.15
C GLN A 75 7.23 -16.86 2.97
N LYS A 76 8.15 -16.16 3.65
CA LYS A 76 9.16 -16.79 4.50
C LYS A 76 8.54 -17.61 5.64
N ILE A 77 7.47 -17.12 6.25
CA ILE A 77 6.73 -17.87 7.29
C ILE A 77 6.12 -19.15 6.69
N ALA A 78 5.52 -19.08 5.49
CA ALA A 78 4.98 -20.25 4.83
C ALA A 78 6.05 -21.31 4.53
N ASP A 79 7.20 -20.88 4.00
CA ASP A 79 8.33 -21.77 3.70
C ASP A 79 8.89 -22.44 4.96
N LEU A 80 9.06 -21.67 6.05
CA LEU A 80 9.50 -22.19 7.34
C LEU A 80 8.50 -23.19 7.94
N ASN A 81 7.20 -22.91 7.82
CA ASN A 81 6.16 -23.82 8.28
C ASN A 81 6.19 -25.15 7.51
N ASN A 82 6.35 -25.10 6.18
CA ASN A 82 6.50 -26.29 5.35
C ASN A 82 7.74 -27.10 5.75
N HIS A 83 8.87 -26.42 5.97
CA HIS A 83 10.09 -27.07 6.44
C HIS A 83 9.89 -27.74 7.81
N GLN A 84 9.23 -27.05 8.75
CA GLN A 84 8.91 -27.59 10.08
C GLN A 84 8.04 -28.86 9.99
N ILE A 85 7.02 -28.87 9.12
CA ILE A 85 6.16 -30.03 8.91
C ILE A 85 6.97 -31.23 8.39
N SER A 86 7.83 -31.01 7.40
CA SER A 86 8.70 -32.05 6.83
C SER A 86 9.65 -32.62 7.90
N LEU A 87 10.29 -31.75 8.68
CA LEU A 87 11.19 -32.17 9.75
C LEU A 87 10.46 -32.98 10.84
N ARG A 88 9.25 -32.55 11.23
CA ARG A 88 8.40 -33.31 12.17
C ARG A 88 8.03 -34.69 11.64
N ALA A 89 7.76 -34.82 10.34
CA ALA A 89 7.48 -36.11 9.72
C ALA A 89 8.71 -37.03 9.75
N SER A 90 9.88 -36.52 9.38
CA SER A 90 11.14 -37.27 9.43
C SER A 90 11.52 -37.69 10.85
N TYR A 91 11.38 -36.80 11.83
CA TYR A 91 11.63 -37.12 13.24
C TYR A 91 10.73 -38.25 13.75
N ARG A 92 9.44 -38.25 13.40
CA ARG A 92 8.52 -39.34 13.77
C ARG A 92 8.99 -40.69 13.23
N LYS A 93 9.37 -40.75 11.94
CA LYS A 93 9.91 -41.97 11.32
C LYS A 93 11.18 -42.48 12.01
N LEU A 94 12.09 -41.57 12.36
CA LEU A 94 13.32 -41.94 13.08
C LEU A 94 13.01 -42.45 14.49
N LYS A 95 12.06 -41.83 15.19
CA LYS A 95 11.63 -42.26 16.52
C LYS A 95 11.01 -43.66 16.50
N GLU A 96 10.16 -43.94 15.51
CA GLU A 96 9.56 -45.26 15.30
C GLU A 96 10.64 -46.33 15.07
N ARG A 97 11.60 -46.08 14.14
CA ARG A 97 12.73 -46.99 13.90
C ARG A 97 13.60 -47.21 15.13
N SER A 98 13.85 -46.17 15.92
CA SER A 98 14.60 -46.30 17.17
C SER A 98 13.88 -47.23 18.15
N SER A 99 12.56 -47.10 18.28
CA SER A 99 11.77 -47.96 19.18
C SER A 99 11.70 -49.41 18.72
N GLU A 100 11.72 -49.65 17.40
CA GLU A 100 11.80 -50.98 16.80
C GLU A 100 13.14 -51.65 17.09
N MET A 101 14.26 -50.96 16.81
CA MET A 101 15.60 -51.44 17.13
C MET A 101 15.78 -51.72 18.63
N ASP A 102 15.27 -50.84 19.50
CA ASP A 102 15.28 -51.07 20.95
C ASP A 102 14.53 -52.35 21.34
N GLY A 103 13.43 -52.66 20.63
CA GLY A 103 12.69 -53.91 20.77
C GLY A 103 13.53 -55.12 20.37
N GLU A 104 14.15 -55.06 19.19
CA GLU A 104 15.01 -56.12 18.67
C GLU A 104 16.21 -56.40 19.59
N VAL A 105 16.90 -55.35 20.07
CA VAL A 105 18.02 -55.47 21.00
C VAL A 105 17.58 -56.14 22.30
N ARG A 106 16.39 -55.80 22.83
CA ARG A 106 15.84 -56.47 24.01
C ARG A 106 15.61 -57.96 23.74
N MET A 107 15.03 -58.33 22.60
CA MET A 107 14.78 -59.73 22.23
C MET A 107 16.08 -60.52 22.07
N LEU A 108 17.09 -59.96 21.38
CA LEU A 108 18.40 -60.58 21.24
C LEU A 108 19.08 -60.80 22.60
N LYS A 109 18.98 -59.83 23.50
CA LYS A 109 19.54 -59.94 24.86
C LYS A 109 18.90 -61.10 25.62
N VAL A 110 17.58 -61.26 25.56
CA VAL A 110 16.87 -62.39 26.17
C VAL A 110 17.31 -63.71 25.53
N GLY A 111 17.39 -63.76 24.21
CA GLY A 111 17.84 -64.95 23.47
C GLY A 111 19.25 -65.41 23.85
N CYS A 112 20.23 -64.50 23.92
CA CYS A 112 21.59 -64.82 24.35
C CYS A 112 21.64 -65.36 25.78
N VAL A 113 20.86 -64.77 26.71
CA VAL A 113 20.80 -65.27 28.09
C VAL A 113 20.23 -66.69 28.13
N LEU A 114 19.16 -66.97 27.38
CA LEU A 114 18.61 -68.32 27.29
C LEU A 114 19.61 -69.32 26.68
N PHE A 115 20.30 -68.94 25.62
CA PHE A 115 21.31 -69.78 24.97
C PHE A 115 22.49 -70.12 25.90
N VAL A 116 23.01 -69.16 26.66
CA VAL A 116 24.10 -69.40 27.61
C VAL A 116 23.67 -70.27 28.79
N ASN A 117 22.42 -70.15 29.26
CA ASN A 117 21.94 -70.89 30.43
C ASN A 117 21.36 -72.28 30.10
N PHE A 118 20.85 -72.49 28.89
CA PHE A 118 20.08 -73.70 28.52
C PHE A 118 20.49 -74.31 27.16
N GLY A 119 21.48 -73.75 26.46
CA GLY A 119 22.05 -74.37 25.27
C GLY A 119 23.02 -75.47 25.68
N GLU A 120 22.74 -76.71 25.24
CA GLU A 120 23.65 -77.86 25.35
C GLU A 120 24.94 -77.68 24.55
#